data_AF-A0A2T6LHX5-F1
#
_entry.id   AF-A0A2T6LHX5-F1
#
_cell.length_a   1.000
_cell.length_b   1.000
_cell.length_c   1.000
_cell.angle_alpha   90.00
_cell.angle_beta   90.00
_cell.angle_gamma   90.00
#
_symmetry.space_group_name_H-M   'P 1'
#
loop_
_entity.id
_entity.type
_entity.pdbx_description
1 polymer ?
#
loop_
_entity_poly.entity_id
_entity_poly.type
_entity_poly.pdbx_seq_one_letter_code
_entity_poly.pdbx_strand_id
1 'polypeptide(L)'
;MTSTLPDLWLDWCAVTGTPVGRRDQATLDQFSRQASPSHALLGTLRPRETEEHVASAWPAELRADSTSLERLVRHGSARIENPATHWVTRLRLRRLLFAATLLAPVGHGGLGLTRTEALGLTPRGLQDLRPQIRQTPDEPACPACAVWSWLDVLGTNGTWTHRSVRALAHQRDEPAGSTHRHQRNDPSPGWADWPDHPGLLPCIDQWGYISRHASMHPSSLSAVVRTVTTMVESSPPAYVPATPVRRSPTRYVTPEEEAAILARADELNARITRILNEYG
;
A
#
# COMPACT_ATOMS: atom_id res chain seq x y z
N MET A 1 18.03 10.66 -22.11
CA MET A 1 19.42 10.49 -21.65
C MET A 1 19.98 9.25 -22.32
N THR A 2 20.93 9.41 -23.25
CA THR A 2 21.63 8.31 -23.92
C THR A 2 22.58 7.66 -22.92
N SER A 3 22.17 6.53 -22.34
CA SER A 3 23.01 5.72 -21.47
C SER A 3 24.19 5.17 -22.28
N THR A 4 25.38 5.74 -22.07
CA THR A 4 26.64 5.23 -22.60
C THR A 4 26.92 3.87 -21.97
N LEU A 5 27.20 2.87 -22.80
CA LEU A 5 27.49 1.52 -22.31
C LEU A 5 28.82 1.49 -21.56
N PRO A 6 28.96 0.69 -20.49
CA PRO A 6 30.22 0.56 -19.77
C PRO A 6 31.37 0.08 -20.67
N ASP A 7 32.53 0.73 -20.57
CA ASP A 7 33.71 0.43 -21.41
C ASP A 7 34.13 -1.04 -21.35
N LEU A 8 34.07 -1.66 -20.17
CA LEU A 8 34.41 -3.07 -19.95
C LEU A 8 33.56 -4.04 -20.79
N TRP A 9 32.30 -3.70 -21.07
CA TRP A 9 31.43 -4.52 -21.92
C TRP A 9 31.82 -4.39 -23.38
N LEU A 10 32.12 -3.17 -23.83
CA LEU A 10 32.54 -2.91 -25.20
C LEU A 10 33.85 -3.63 -25.52
N ASP A 11 34.81 -3.58 -24.60
CA ASP A 11 36.10 -4.26 -24.73
C ASP A 11 35.93 -5.79 -24.81
N TRP A 12 35.10 -6.37 -23.94
CA TRP A 12 34.85 -7.81 -23.96
C TRP A 12 34.12 -8.26 -25.24
N CYS A 13 33.14 -7.48 -25.72
CA CYS A 13 32.45 -7.73 -26.99
C CYS A 13 33.44 -7.69 -28.16
N ALA A 14 34.36 -6.73 -28.18
CA ALA A 14 35.38 -6.62 -29.22
C ALA A 14 36.33 -7.84 -29.25
N VAL A 15 36.74 -8.32 -28.07
CA VAL A 15 37.63 -9.49 -27.94
C VAL A 15 36.93 -10.81 -28.30
N THR A 16 35.66 -10.98 -27.94
CA THR A 16 34.92 -12.24 -28.15
C THR A 16 34.16 -12.31 -29.47
N GLY A 17 34.12 -11.22 -30.24
CA GLY A 17 33.29 -11.11 -31.44
C GLY A 17 31.78 -11.09 -31.15
N THR A 18 31.39 -10.92 -29.89
CA THR A 18 29.98 -10.88 -29.48
C THR A 18 29.36 -9.53 -29.87
N PRO A 19 28.21 -9.50 -30.56
CA PRO A 19 27.54 -8.24 -30.89
C PRO A 19 27.18 -7.42 -29.64
N VAL A 20 27.52 -6.13 -29.61
CA VAL A 20 27.31 -5.23 -28.45
C VAL A 20 25.83 -5.14 -28.00
N GLY A 21 24.90 -5.37 -28.92
CA GLY A 21 23.45 -5.39 -28.66
C GLY A 21 22.93 -6.73 -28.11
N ARG A 22 23.72 -7.80 -28.15
CA ARG A 22 23.29 -9.14 -27.70
C ARG A 22 23.54 -9.28 -26.19
N ARG A 23 22.49 -9.03 -25.41
CA ARG A 23 22.55 -9.03 -23.93
C ARG A 23 21.63 -10.08 -23.30
N ASP A 24 21.44 -11.20 -23.99
CA ASP A 24 20.71 -12.34 -23.43
C ASP A 24 21.43 -12.94 -22.20
N GLN A 25 20.69 -13.67 -21.37
CA GLN A 25 21.20 -14.21 -20.10
C GLN A 25 22.43 -15.12 -20.30
N ALA A 26 22.46 -15.92 -21.38
CA ALA A 26 23.58 -16.80 -21.68
C ALA A 26 24.87 -16.00 -21.98
N THR A 27 24.72 -14.90 -22.72
CA THR A 27 25.83 -13.99 -23.04
C THR A 27 26.33 -13.25 -21.78
N LEU A 28 25.42 -12.79 -20.92
CA LEU A 28 25.79 -12.14 -19.65
C LEU A 28 26.46 -13.10 -18.67
N ASP A 29 26.03 -14.36 -18.61
CA ASP A 29 26.67 -15.40 -17.79
C ASP A 29 28.07 -15.74 -18.30
N GLN A 30 28.25 -15.76 -19.62
CA GLN A 30 29.56 -15.95 -20.23
C GLN A 30 30.49 -14.77 -19.91
N PHE A 31 30.02 -13.53 -20.07
CA PHE A 31 30.73 -12.33 -19.67
C PHE A 31 31.11 -12.34 -18.18
N SER A 32 30.16 -12.73 -17.31
CA SER A 32 30.40 -12.81 -15.87
C SER A 32 31.52 -13.78 -15.50
N ARG A 33 31.61 -14.92 -16.20
CA ARG A 33 32.64 -15.94 -15.96
C ARG A 33 34.01 -15.52 -16.48
N GLN A 34 34.07 -14.78 -17.58
CA GLN A 34 35.31 -14.46 -18.27
C GLN A 34 35.96 -13.15 -17.82
N ALA A 35 35.15 -12.12 -17.57
CA ALA A 35 35.64 -10.78 -17.23
C ALA A 35 35.50 -10.45 -15.73
N SER A 36 34.82 -11.31 -14.95
CA SER A 36 34.52 -11.11 -13.52
C SER A 36 34.09 -9.67 -13.17
N PRO A 37 33.09 -9.11 -13.88
CA PRO A 37 32.62 -7.75 -13.65
C PRO A 37 31.98 -7.58 -12.27
N SER A 38 31.89 -6.33 -11.81
CA SER A 38 31.13 -6.02 -10.60
C SER A 38 29.63 -6.30 -10.79
N HIS A 39 28.94 -6.63 -9.69
CA HIS A 39 27.48 -6.82 -9.70
C HIS A 39 26.72 -5.59 -10.22
N ALA A 40 27.22 -4.38 -9.91
CA ALA A 40 26.65 -3.13 -10.40
C ALA A 40 26.71 -3.05 -11.93
N LEU A 41 27.85 -3.42 -12.53
CA LEU A 41 28.04 -3.40 -13.98
C LEU A 41 27.15 -4.43 -14.67
N LEU A 42 27.02 -5.65 -14.13
CA LEU A 42 26.05 -6.64 -14.62
C LEU A 42 24.62 -6.13 -14.55
N GLY A 43 24.26 -5.39 -13.49
CA GLY A 43 22.96 -4.73 -13.35
C GLY A 43 22.67 -3.72 -14.46
N THR A 44 23.67 -2.94 -14.88
CA THR A 44 23.52 -1.96 -15.97
C THR A 44 23.42 -2.57 -17.37
N LEU A 45 23.97 -3.77 -17.56
CA LEU A 45 24.02 -4.45 -18.86
C LEU A 45 22.83 -5.35 -19.13
N ARG A 46 22.16 -5.84 -18.09
CA ARG A 46 20.92 -6.59 -18.27
C ARG A 46 19.95 -5.75 -19.11
N PRO A 47 19.42 -6.27 -20.23
CA PRO A 47 18.37 -5.59 -20.94
C PRO A 47 17.28 -5.27 -19.94
N ARG A 48 16.72 -4.05 -20.01
CA ARG A 48 15.37 -3.77 -19.49
C ARG A 48 14.34 -4.49 -20.36
N GLU A 49 14.55 -5.78 -20.61
CA GLU A 49 13.58 -6.66 -21.25
C GLU A 49 12.41 -6.77 -20.27
N THR A 50 11.37 -5.97 -20.52
CA THR A 50 10.02 -6.15 -19.97
C THR A 50 10.01 -6.56 -18.50
N GLU A 51 10.38 -5.60 -17.64
CA GLU A 51 10.28 -5.68 -16.16
C GLU A 51 8.87 -6.00 -15.65
N GLU A 52 7.86 -6.17 -16.52
CA GLU A 52 6.47 -6.39 -16.12
C GLU A 52 6.20 -7.70 -15.38
N HIS A 53 7.05 -8.74 -15.45
CA HIS A 53 6.64 -10.10 -15.03
C HIS A 53 7.51 -10.86 -14.01
N VAL A 54 8.69 -10.41 -13.61
CA VAL A 54 9.61 -11.30 -12.83
C VAL A 54 9.66 -11.03 -11.32
N ALA A 55 9.33 -9.84 -10.84
CA ALA A 55 9.54 -9.49 -9.43
C ALA A 55 8.27 -9.23 -8.60
N SER A 56 7.09 -9.31 -9.20
CA SER A 56 5.84 -9.08 -8.48
C SER A 56 5.58 -10.20 -7.46
N ALA A 57 5.21 -9.85 -6.22
CA ALA A 57 4.76 -10.83 -5.23
C ALA A 57 3.31 -11.31 -5.45
N TRP A 58 2.70 -10.94 -6.58
CA TRP A 58 1.35 -11.37 -6.97
C TRP A 58 1.26 -12.90 -7.14
N PRO A 59 0.14 -13.53 -6.73
CA PRO A 59 -0.06 -14.97 -6.90
C PRO A 59 0.17 -15.41 -8.34
N ALA A 60 0.93 -16.50 -8.51
CA ALA A 60 1.33 -16.98 -9.83
C ALA A 60 0.12 -17.37 -10.69
N GLU A 61 -0.91 -17.94 -10.05
CA GLU A 61 -2.16 -18.39 -10.64
C GLU A 61 -2.95 -17.23 -11.25
N LEU A 62 -2.75 -16.01 -10.74
CA LEU A 62 -3.47 -14.81 -11.17
C LEU A 62 -2.69 -13.96 -12.16
N ARG A 63 -1.41 -14.26 -12.46
CA ARG A 63 -0.55 -13.42 -13.32
C ARG A 63 -1.00 -13.33 -14.76
N ALA A 64 -1.63 -14.38 -15.29
CA ALA A 64 -2.13 -14.36 -16.67
C ALA A 64 -3.46 -13.60 -16.81
N ASP A 65 -4.16 -13.35 -15.69
CA ASP A 65 -5.45 -12.66 -15.70
C ASP A 65 -5.28 -11.18 -15.30
N SER A 66 -5.26 -10.31 -16.31
CA SER A 66 -5.14 -8.86 -16.16
C SER A 66 -6.32 -8.21 -15.43
N THR A 67 -7.44 -8.91 -15.27
CA THR A 67 -8.64 -8.42 -14.55
C THR A 67 -8.68 -8.82 -13.08
N SER A 68 -7.74 -9.66 -12.63
CA SER A 68 -7.73 -10.23 -11.28
C SER A 68 -7.72 -9.18 -10.16
N LEU A 69 -6.94 -8.09 -10.32
CA LEU A 69 -6.91 -6.98 -9.36
C LEU A 69 -8.25 -6.25 -9.30
N GLU A 70 -8.85 -5.94 -10.45
CA GLU A 70 -10.15 -5.25 -10.52
C GLU A 70 -11.25 -6.09 -9.83
N ARG A 71 -11.29 -7.40 -10.12
CA ARG A 71 -12.23 -8.34 -9.48
C ARG A 71 -12.02 -8.40 -7.97
N LEU A 72 -10.77 -8.47 -7.52
CA LEU A 72 -10.44 -8.45 -6.09
C LEU A 72 -10.93 -7.16 -5.42
N VAL A 73 -10.64 -5.99 -6.01
CA VAL A 73 -11.03 -4.69 -5.45
C VAL A 73 -12.54 -4.60 -5.37
N ARG A 74 -13.27 -4.99 -6.44
CA ARG A 74 -14.74 -5.07 -6.46
C ARG A 74 -15.27 -5.96 -5.33
N HIS A 75 -14.73 -7.17 -5.20
CA HIS A 75 -15.12 -8.14 -4.18
C HIS A 75 -14.82 -7.68 -2.75
N GLY A 76 -13.71 -6.99 -2.55
CA GLY A 76 -13.33 -6.43 -1.26
C GLY A 76 -14.19 -5.23 -0.88
N SER A 77 -14.41 -4.30 -1.81
CA SER A 77 -15.28 -3.13 -1.63
C SER A 77 -16.70 -3.56 -1.26
N ALA A 78 -17.28 -4.55 -1.95
CA ALA A 78 -18.60 -5.09 -1.62
C ALA A 78 -18.67 -5.67 -0.19
N ARG A 79 -17.59 -6.31 0.29
CA ARG A 79 -17.51 -6.82 1.67
C ARG A 79 -17.32 -5.71 2.70
N ILE A 80 -16.56 -4.66 2.37
CA ILE A 80 -16.38 -3.48 3.23
C ILE A 80 -17.72 -2.78 3.46
N GLU A 81 -18.52 -2.66 2.40
CA GLU A 81 -19.84 -2.01 2.46
C GLU A 81 -20.93 -2.87 3.11
N ASN A 82 -20.72 -4.19 3.21
CA ASN A 82 -21.71 -5.08 3.80
C ASN A 82 -21.96 -4.75 5.29
N PRO A 83 -23.22 -4.49 5.69
CA PRO A 83 -23.61 -4.21 7.08
C PRO A 83 -23.18 -5.27 8.09
N ALA A 84 -23.18 -6.54 7.69
CA ALA A 84 -22.83 -7.67 8.56
C ALA A 84 -21.32 -7.81 8.78
N THR A 85 -20.49 -7.14 7.98
CA THR A 85 -19.04 -7.21 8.12
C THR A 85 -18.58 -6.45 9.36
N HIS A 86 -17.96 -7.15 10.30
CA HIS A 86 -17.38 -6.55 11.51
C HIS A 86 -16.33 -5.48 11.16
N TRP A 87 -16.30 -4.39 11.93
CA TRP A 87 -15.48 -3.21 11.61
C TRP A 87 -13.97 -3.49 11.52
N VAL A 88 -13.43 -4.38 12.38
CA VAL A 88 -12.02 -4.82 12.31
C VAL A 88 -11.76 -5.55 10.99
N THR A 89 -12.70 -6.37 10.52
CA THR A 89 -12.60 -7.05 9.23
C THR A 89 -12.58 -6.05 8.09
N ARG A 90 -13.37 -4.98 8.15
CA ARG A 90 -13.33 -3.89 7.15
C ARG A 90 -11.96 -3.22 7.09
N LEU A 91 -11.33 -2.93 8.24
CA LEU A 91 -9.97 -2.38 8.29
C LEU A 91 -8.95 -3.33 7.65
N ARG A 92 -9.01 -4.61 8.00
CA ARG A 92 -8.12 -5.63 7.43
C ARG A 92 -8.33 -5.79 5.92
N LEU A 93 -9.56 -5.69 5.44
CA LEU A 93 -9.89 -5.70 4.02
C LEU A 93 -9.32 -4.47 3.29
N ARG A 94 -9.47 -3.26 3.84
CA ARG A 94 -8.87 -2.04 3.26
C ARG A 94 -7.34 -2.18 3.14
N ARG A 95 -6.67 -2.66 4.19
CA ARG A 95 -5.23 -2.95 4.15
C ARG A 95 -4.87 -4.02 3.12
N LEU A 96 -5.68 -5.07 3.00
CA LEU A 96 -5.47 -6.15 2.02
C LEU A 96 -5.59 -5.63 0.59
N LEU A 97 -6.61 -4.81 0.28
CA LEU A 97 -6.78 -4.23 -1.05
C LEU A 97 -5.65 -3.26 -1.41
N PHE A 98 -5.19 -2.48 -0.43
CA PHE A 98 -4.01 -1.64 -0.61
C PHE A 98 -2.76 -2.49 -0.89
N ALA A 99 -2.46 -3.49 -0.06
CA ALA A 99 -1.33 -4.40 -0.28
C ALA A 99 -1.42 -5.09 -1.65
N ALA A 100 -2.60 -5.57 -2.03
CA ALA A 100 -2.83 -6.19 -3.33
C ALA A 100 -2.53 -5.23 -4.49
N THR A 101 -2.89 -3.94 -4.37
CA THR A 101 -2.59 -2.92 -5.37
C THR A 101 -1.08 -2.66 -5.49
N LEU A 102 -0.35 -2.67 -4.37
CA LEU A 102 1.11 -2.56 -4.39
C LEU A 102 1.77 -3.73 -5.11
N LEU A 103 1.28 -4.97 -4.85
CA LEU A 103 1.90 -6.19 -5.36
C LEU A 103 1.49 -6.53 -6.79
N ALA A 104 0.26 -6.23 -7.20
CA ALA A 104 -0.27 -6.60 -8.51
C ALA A 104 0.58 -6.01 -9.65
N PRO A 105 0.80 -6.75 -10.75
CA PRO A 105 1.59 -6.25 -11.88
C PRO A 105 1.03 -4.94 -12.46
N VAL A 106 1.90 -4.13 -13.06
CA VAL A 106 1.52 -2.87 -13.72
C VAL A 106 0.46 -3.10 -14.81
N GLY A 107 0.59 -4.18 -15.59
CA GLY A 107 -0.41 -4.59 -16.57
C GLY A 107 -1.81 -4.89 -16.00
N HIS A 108 -1.91 -5.17 -14.70
CA HIS A 108 -3.17 -5.43 -13.98
C HIS A 108 -3.72 -4.15 -13.35
N GLY A 109 -2.93 -3.06 -13.37
CA GLY A 109 -3.25 -1.77 -12.78
C GLY A 109 -2.67 -1.52 -11.39
N GLY A 110 -1.79 -2.40 -10.90
CA GLY A 110 -1.04 -2.23 -9.66
C GLY A 110 0.35 -1.62 -9.89
N LEU A 111 1.26 -1.78 -8.92
CA LEU A 111 2.63 -1.25 -8.96
C LEU A 111 3.73 -2.29 -9.18
N GLY A 112 3.39 -3.58 -9.15
CA GLY A 112 4.34 -4.67 -9.41
C GLY A 112 5.43 -4.85 -8.35
N LEU A 113 5.25 -4.30 -7.14
CA LEU A 113 6.28 -4.32 -6.11
C LEU A 113 6.55 -5.74 -5.59
N THR A 114 7.81 -5.98 -5.23
CA THR A 114 8.21 -7.13 -4.42
C THR A 114 7.68 -7.02 -2.99
N ARG A 115 7.76 -8.12 -2.22
CA ARG A 115 7.38 -8.11 -0.80
C ARG A 115 8.20 -7.11 0.00
N THR A 116 9.50 -7.06 -0.25
CA THR A 116 10.43 -6.17 0.48
C THR A 116 10.14 -4.70 0.16
N GLU A 117 9.92 -4.38 -1.12
CA GLU A 117 9.56 -3.02 -1.53
C GLU A 117 8.22 -2.59 -0.95
N ALA A 118 7.20 -3.45 -0.98
CA ALA A 118 5.89 -3.13 -0.41
C ALA A 118 5.94 -2.90 1.11
N LEU A 119 6.75 -3.69 1.85
CA LEU A 119 6.92 -3.53 3.31
C LEU A 119 7.76 -2.31 3.68
N GLY A 120 8.72 -1.94 2.83
CA GLY A 120 9.59 -0.77 3.00
C GLY A 120 9.06 0.51 2.34
N LEU A 121 7.86 0.46 1.75
CA LEU A 121 7.28 1.61 1.03
C LEU A 121 6.99 2.74 2.01
N THR A 122 7.66 3.87 1.79
CA THR A 122 7.48 5.11 2.57
C THR A 122 6.35 5.95 2.01
N PRO A 123 5.80 6.91 2.80
CA PRO A 123 4.81 7.86 2.31
C PRO A 123 5.24 8.61 1.04
N ARG A 124 6.46 9.17 1.03
CA ARG A 124 7.02 9.85 -0.14
C ARG A 124 7.14 8.91 -1.35
N GLY A 125 7.64 7.70 -1.14
CA GLY A 125 7.73 6.70 -2.21
C GLY A 125 6.37 6.35 -2.81
N LEU A 126 5.32 6.24 -1.99
CA LEU A 126 3.97 6.04 -2.53
C LEU A 126 3.47 7.28 -3.29
N GLN A 127 3.76 8.50 -2.84
CA GLN A 127 3.34 9.71 -3.54
C GLN A 127 3.90 9.76 -4.97
N ASP A 128 5.16 9.36 -5.16
CA ASP A 128 5.81 9.27 -6.47
C ASP A 128 5.21 8.17 -7.36
N LEU A 129 4.83 7.03 -6.77
CA LEU A 129 4.27 5.89 -7.49
C LEU A 129 2.77 5.99 -7.77
N ARG A 130 2.02 6.77 -6.97
CA ARG A 130 0.56 6.86 -7.03
C ARG A 130 0.00 7.21 -8.42
N PRO A 131 0.60 8.12 -9.22
CA PRO A 131 0.12 8.40 -10.58
C PRO A 131 0.16 7.18 -11.52
N GLN A 132 0.94 6.15 -11.20
CA GLN A 132 1.07 4.93 -12.01
C GLN A 132 -0.04 3.90 -11.72
N ILE A 133 -0.76 4.05 -10.61
CA ILE A 133 -1.86 3.16 -10.24
C ILE A 133 -3.04 3.38 -11.18
N ARG A 134 -3.58 2.30 -11.74
CA ARG A 134 -4.72 2.38 -12.68
C ARG A 134 -5.94 3.01 -12.00
N GLN A 135 -6.57 3.90 -12.74
CA GLN A 135 -7.89 4.43 -12.42
C GLN A 135 -8.90 3.75 -13.34
N THR A 136 -10.00 3.25 -12.78
CA THR A 136 -11.10 2.67 -13.55
C THR A 136 -12.33 3.58 -13.42
N PRO A 137 -13.25 3.57 -14.40
CA PRO A 137 -14.48 4.36 -14.30
C PRO A 137 -15.42 3.85 -13.19
N ASP A 138 -15.30 2.59 -12.81
CA ASP A 138 -16.13 1.93 -11.81
C ASP A 138 -15.50 2.00 -10.41
N GLU A 139 -16.04 2.86 -9.54
CA GLU A 139 -15.46 3.19 -8.22
C GLU A 139 -15.20 1.95 -7.33
N PRO A 140 -16.15 0.99 -7.17
CA PRO A 140 -15.94 -0.17 -6.32
C PRO A 140 -14.80 -1.08 -6.79
N ALA A 141 -14.38 -0.96 -8.04
CA ALA A 141 -13.36 -1.77 -8.67
C ALA A 141 -12.03 -1.01 -8.90
N CYS A 142 -11.98 0.27 -8.52
CA CYS A 142 -10.85 1.17 -8.80
C CYS A 142 -9.68 0.96 -7.81
N PRO A 143 -8.49 0.53 -8.27
CA PRO A 143 -7.32 0.36 -7.40
C PRO A 143 -6.86 1.67 -6.75
N ALA A 144 -6.94 2.79 -7.46
CA ALA A 144 -6.63 4.11 -6.90
C ALA A 144 -7.57 4.48 -5.73
N CYS A 145 -8.86 4.16 -5.82
CA CYS A 145 -9.82 4.34 -4.71
C CYS A 145 -9.50 3.43 -3.52
N ALA A 146 -9.04 2.20 -3.75
CA ALA A 146 -8.61 1.28 -2.69
C ALA A 146 -7.40 1.84 -1.93
N VAL A 147 -6.43 2.42 -2.64
CA VAL A 147 -5.28 3.10 -2.04
C VAL A 147 -5.73 4.29 -1.20
N TRP A 148 -6.56 5.16 -1.75
CA TRP A 148 -7.10 6.32 -1.01
C TRP A 148 -7.83 5.88 0.26
N SER A 149 -8.66 4.83 0.18
CA SER A 149 -9.42 4.28 1.32
C SER A 149 -8.51 3.82 2.48
N TRP A 150 -7.33 3.28 2.17
CA TRP A 150 -6.35 2.92 3.19
C TRP A 150 -5.59 4.13 3.74
N LEU A 151 -5.24 5.11 2.89
CA LEU A 151 -4.62 6.36 3.34
C LEU A 151 -5.54 7.14 4.29
N ASP A 152 -6.85 7.09 4.10
CA ASP A 152 -7.85 7.68 5.01
C ASP A 152 -7.83 7.02 6.41
N VAL A 153 -7.69 5.69 6.44
CA VAL A 153 -7.50 4.94 7.69
C VAL A 153 -6.20 5.33 8.38
N LEU A 154 -5.08 5.37 7.64
CA LEU A 154 -3.80 5.75 8.21
C LEU A 154 -3.79 7.19 8.70
N GLY A 155 -4.39 8.11 7.93
CA GLY A 155 -4.52 9.53 8.30
C GLY A 155 -5.32 9.71 9.58
N THR A 156 -6.44 9.00 9.66
CA THR A 156 -7.25 8.94 10.87
C THR A 156 -6.46 8.36 12.04
N ASN A 157 -5.66 7.31 11.83
CA ASN A 157 -4.86 6.71 12.90
C ASN A 157 -3.69 7.60 13.36
N GLY A 158 -3.04 8.34 12.45
CA GLY A 158 -1.91 9.21 12.77
C GLY A 158 -2.31 10.46 13.55
N THR A 159 -3.46 11.04 13.22
CA THR A 159 -3.94 12.31 13.79
C THR A 159 -5.03 12.16 14.86
N TRP A 160 -5.58 10.95 15.08
CA TRP A 160 -6.71 10.75 16.00
C TRP A 160 -6.57 9.56 16.95
N THR A 161 -7.61 9.41 17.77
CA THR A 161 -7.79 8.28 18.70
C THR A 161 -8.25 7.01 18.00
N HIS A 162 -8.02 5.85 18.63
CA HIS A 162 -8.59 4.56 18.22
C HIS A 162 -10.11 4.60 17.99
N ARG A 163 -10.84 5.43 18.77
CA ARG A 163 -12.28 5.64 18.60
C ARG A 163 -12.63 6.25 17.23
N SER A 164 -11.78 7.13 16.70
CA SER A 164 -11.97 7.74 15.38
C SER A 164 -11.76 6.73 14.26
N VAL A 165 -10.74 5.88 14.37
CA VAL A 165 -10.51 4.77 13.42
C VAL A 165 -11.68 3.79 13.44
N ARG A 166 -12.18 3.44 14.63
CA ARG A 166 -13.38 2.61 14.77
C ARG A 166 -14.62 3.29 14.16
N ALA A 167 -14.81 4.59 14.40
CA ALA A 167 -15.90 5.35 13.81
C ALA A 167 -15.81 5.35 12.27
N LEU A 168 -14.63 5.59 11.70
CA LEU A 168 -14.37 5.50 10.27
C LEU A 168 -14.68 4.10 9.71
N ALA A 169 -14.28 3.04 10.42
CA ALA A 169 -14.57 1.67 9.98
C ALA A 169 -16.08 1.33 10.02
N HIS A 170 -16.83 1.98 10.91
CA HIS A 170 -18.30 1.89 10.93
C HIS A 170 -18.96 2.75 9.85
N GLN A 171 -18.31 3.83 9.42
CA GLN A 171 -18.78 4.66 8.30
C GLN A 171 -18.79 3.80 7.04
N ARG A 172 -19.94 3.83 6.36
CA ARG A 172 -20.09 3.29 5.01
C ARG A 172 -19.68 4.35 4.03
N ASP A 173 -19.21 3.91 2.87
CA ASP A 173 -18.94 4.84 1.80
C ASP A 173 -20.25 5.50 1.36
N GLU A 174 -20.21 6.79 1.06
CA GLU A 174 -21.39 7.46 0.50
C GLU A 174 -21.77 6.74 -0.81
N PRO A 175 -23.08 6.62 -1.12
CA PRO A 175 -23.50 6.08 -2.40
C PRO A 175 -22.76 6.85 -3.50
N ALA A 176 -22.22 6.11 -4.48
CA ALA A 176 -21.34 6.61 -5.53
C ALA A 176 -21.63 8.08 -5.85
N GLY A 177 -20.77 8.97 -5.34
CA GLY A 177 -20.85 10.37 -5.68
C GLY A 177 -20.50 10.56 -7.16
N SER A 178 -20.69 11.77 -7.69
CA SER A 178 -20.22 12.09 -9.04
C SER A 178 -18.70 11.98 -9.21
N THR A 179 -17.95 11.89 -8.10
CA THR A 179 -16.48 11.88 -8.05
C THR A 179 -15.94 10.68 -7.27
N HIS A 180 -14.96 10.02 -7.86
CA HIS A 180 -14.21 8.91 -7.24
C HIS A 180 -13.45 9.38 -6.00
N ARG A 181 -13.15 8.46 -5.08
CA ARG A 181 -12.39 8.77 -3.86
C ARG A 181 -11.00 9.30 -4.14
N HIS A 182 -10.28 8.71 -5.09
CA HIS A 182 -8.91 9.12 -5.40
C HIS A 182 -8.80 10.53 -5.98
N GLN A 183 -9.93 11.13 -6.39
CA GLN A 183 -10.05 12.51 -6.88
C GLN A 183 -10.29 13.52 -5.75
N ARG A 184 -10.64 13.05 -4.54
CA ARG A 184 -10.78 13.91 -3.37
C ARG A 184 -9.39 14.31 -2.87
N ASN A 185 -9.33 15.43 -2.17
CA ASN A 185 -8.11 15.83 -1.45
C ASN A 185 -7.65 14.69 -0.53
N ASP A 186 -6.34 14.60 -0.34
CA ASP A 186 -5.79 13.62 0.58
C ASP A 186 -6.35 13.86 1.99
N PRO A 187 -6.78 12.80 2.68
CA PRO A 187 -7.51 12.91 3.95
C PRO A 187 -6.67 13.54 5.06
N SER A 188 -5.34 13.47 4.94
CA SER A 188 -4.39 14.19 5.80
C SER A 188 -3.28 14.79 4.93
N PRO A 189 -3.31 16.08 4.60
CA PRO A 189 -2.41 16.67 3.60
C PRO A 189 -0.91 16.64 3.98
N GLY A 190 -0.57 16.29 5.23
CA GLY A 190 0.81 16.14 5.72
C GLY A 190 1.32 14.69 5.77
N TRP A 191 0.60 13.71 5.20
CA TRP A 191 0.96 12.30 5.34
C TRP A 191 2.31 11.92 4.70
N ALA A 192 2.73 12.66 3.68
CA ALA A 192 4.03 12.51 3.04
C ALA A 192 5.21 12.82 3.97
N ASP A 193 4.99 13.66 4.98
CA ASP A 193 6.00 14.13 5.93
C ASP A 193 5.85 13.51 7.31
N TRP A 194 5.07 12.44 7.46
CA TRP A 194 4.94 11.76 8.74
C TRP A 194 6.30 11.18 9.19
N PRO A 195 6.91 11.73 10.25
CA PRO A 195 8.30 11.44 10.58
C PRO A 195 8.50 10.03 11.16
N ASP A 196 7.44 9.36 11.62
CA ASP A 196 7.53 8.16 12.46
C ASP A 196 6.85 6.90 11.90
N HIS A 197 6.43 6.91 10.63
CA HIS A 197 5.80 5.74 10.01
C HIS A 197 6.84 4.91 9.22
N PRO A 198 7.28 3.74 9.73
CA PRO A 198 8.30 2.92 9.08
C PRO A 198 7.82 2.25 7.79
N GLY A 199 6.52 2.35 7.47
CA GLY A 199 5.94 1.86 6.23
C GLY A 199 4.43 2.05 6.20
N LEU A 200 3.83 1.79 5.04
CA LEU A 200 2.41 1.98 4.78
C LEU A 200 1.56 0.71 5.03
N LEU A 201 2.17 -0.36 5.53
CA LEU A 201 1.50 -1.61 5.89
C LEU A 201 1.66 -1.93 7.38
N PRO A 202 1.14 -1.10 8.31
CA PRO A 202 1.25 -1.38 9.73
C PRO A 202 0.53 -2.67 10.16
N CYS A 203 0.99 -3.25 11.26
CA CYS A 203 0.28 -4.33 11.97
C CYS A 203 -1.09 -3.87 12.47
N ILE A 204 -2.08 -4.77 12.44
CA ILE A 204 -3.42 -4.57 13.03
C ILE A 204 -3.64 -5.75 13.96
N ASP A 205 -3.92 -5.49 15.22
CA ASP A 205 -4.18 -6.54 16.21
C ASP A 205 -5.61 -7.12 16.08
N GLN A 206 -6.01 -7.96 17.04
CA GLN A 206 -7.36 -8.56 17.07
C GLN A 206 -8.47 -7.57 17.41
N TRP A 207 -8.13 -6.45 18.07
CA TRP A 207 -9.07 -5.42 18.51
C TRP A 207 -9.18 -4.24 17.53
N GLY A 208 -8.33 -4.21 16.50
CA GLY A 208 -8.31 -3.16 15.49
C GLY A 208 -7.31 -2.04 15.77
N TYR A 209 -6.42 -2.20 16.75
CA TYR A 209 -5.31 -1.25 16.96
C TYR A 209 -4.29 -1.36 15.84
N ILE A 210 -3.95 -0.21 15.27
CA ILE A 210 -2.98 -0.08 14.18
C ILE A 210 -1.65 0.41 14.77
N SER A 211 -0.61 -0.41 14.67
CA SER A 211 0.71 -0.05 15.18
C SER A 211 1.31 1.09 14.37
N ARG A 212 1.71 2.18 15.03
CA ARG A 212 2.38 3.32 14.37
C ARG A 212 3.84 3.02 14.01
N HIS A 213 4.50 2.19 14.82
CA HIS A 213 5.95 1.98 14.76
C HIS A 213 6.36 0.58 14.27
N ALA A 214 5.40 -0.28 13.93
CA ALA A 214 5.69 -1.61 13.41
C ALA A 214 4.98 -1.86 12.08
N SER A 215 5.79 -2.13 11.05
CA SER A 215 5.31 -2.67 9.78
C SER A 215 4.84 -4.11 9.95
N MET A 216 4.00 -4.56 9.03
CA MET A 216 3.52 -5.94 8.94
C MET A 216 4.69 -6.91 8.83
N HIS A 217 4.65 -8.00 9.59
CA HIS A 217 5.65 -9.05 9.47
C HIS A 217 5.57 -9.73 8.08
N PRO A 218 6.70 -10.13 7.44
CA PRO A 218 6.69 -10.79 6.13
C PRO A 218 5.76 -12.00 6.02
N SER A 219 5.62 -12.80 7.09
CA SER A 219 4.68 -13.93 7.12
C SER A 219 3.21 -13.51 7.03
N SER A 220 2.84 -12.37 7.61
CA SER A 220 1.49 -11.81 7.47
C SER A 220 1.23 -11.33 6.04
N LEU A 221 2.24 -10.78 5.36
CA LEU A 221 2.11 -10.44 3.95
C LEU A 221 1.93 -11.68 3.08
N SER A 222 2.64 -12.77 3.38
CA SER A 222 2.42 -14.06 2.71
C SER A 222 1.00 -14.61 2.94
N ALA A 223 0.44 -14.44 4.13
CA ALA A 223 -0.95 -14.80 4.40
C ALA A 223 -1.92 -13.93 3.57
N VAL A 224 -1.65 -12.62 3.46
CA VAL A 224 -2.43 -11.71 2.59
C VAL A 224 -2.39 -12.15 1.12
N VAL A 225 -1.21 -12.49 0.59
CA VAL A 225 -1.06 -13.00 -0.80
C VAL A 225 -1.89 -14.26 -1.01
N ARG A 226 -1.93 -15.19 -0.04
CA ARG A 226 -2.81 -16.36 -0.13
C ARG A 226 -4.29 -16.00 -0.09
N THR A 227 -4.68 -15.02 0.73
CA THR A 227 -6.07 -14.55 0.80
C THR A 227 -6.53 -13.92 -0.51
N VAL A 228 -5.64 -13.23 -1.24
CA VAL A 228 -5.94 -12.66 -2.56
C VAL A 228 -6.48 -13.73 -3.51
N THR A 229 -5.78 -14.86 -3.65
CA THR A 229 -6.23 -15.99 -4.51
C THR A 229 -7.64 -16.43 -4.13
N THR A 230 -7.87 -16.71 -2.84
CA THR A 230 -9.19 -17.17 -2.38
C THR A 230 -10.31 -16.16 -2.61
N MET A 231 -10.03 -14.85 -2.49
CA MET A 231 -11.04 -13.81 -2.67
C MET A 231 -11.39 -13.55 -4.13
N VAL A 232 -10.43 -13.72 -5.05
CA VAL A 232 -10.66 -13.58 -6.49
C VAL A 232 -11.50 -14.74 -7.02
N GLU A 233 -11.27 -15.95 -6.52
CA GLU A 233 -12.01 -17.15 -6.89
C GLU A 233 -13.41 -17.21 -6.25
N SER A 234 -13.60 -16.57 -5.10
CA SER A 234 -14.88 -16.52 -4.41
C SER A 234 -15.92 -15.69 -5.16
N SER A 235 -17.16 -16.16 -5.20
CA SER A 235 -18.29 -15.34 -5.68
C SER A 235 -18.43 -14.04 -4.88
N PRO A 236 -18.85 -12.93 -5.51
CA PRO A 236 -19.13 -11.69 -4.80
C PRO A 236 -20.27 -11.92 -3.80
N PRO A 237 -20.24 -11.25 -2.62
CA PRO A 237 -21.37 -11.29 -1.72
C PRO A 237 -22.60 -10.70 -2.40
N ALA A 238 -23.78 -11.25 -2.13
CA ALA A 238 -25.04 -10.67 -2.60
C ALA A 238 -25.14 -9.21 -2.12
N TYR A 239 -25.51 -8.31 -3.03
CA TYR A 239 -25.72 -6.91 -2.68
C TYR A 239 -26.91 -6.81 -1.71
N VAL A 240 -26.64 -6.32 -0.51
CA VAL A 240 -27.68 -5.98 0.46
C VAL A 240 -27.75 -4.46 0.51
N PRO A 241 -28.81 -3.83 -0.02
CA PRO A 241 -28.95 -2.38 0.04
C PRO A 241 -28.95 -1.94 1.49
N ALA A 242 -27.99 -1.10 1.83
CA ALA A 242 -27.77 -0.60 3.17
C ALA A 242 -28.31 0.82 3.28
N THR A 243 -29.05 1.13 4.35
CA THR A 243 -29.48 2.50 4.64
C THR A 243 -28.23 3.38 4.86
N PRO A 244 -28.08 4.52 4.18
CA PRO A 244 -26.92 5.38 4.36
C PRO A 244 -26.87 5.87 5.81
N VAL A 245 -25.77 5.59 6.50
CA VAL A 245 -25.52 6.13 7.84
C VAL A 245 -24.91 7.51 7.64
N ARG A 246 -25.61 8.55 8.09
CA ARG A 246 -25.16 9.95 8.02
C ARG A 246 -23.74 10.05 8.61
N ARG A 247 -22.82 10.66 7.86
CA ARG A 247 -21.52 11.09 8.40
C ARG A 247 -21.77 12.00 9.60
N SER A 248 -21.27 11.62 10.76
CA SER A 248 -21.01 12.62 11.80
C SER A 248 -19.94 13.55 11.26
N PRO A 249 -20.11 14.88 11.30
CA PRO A 249 -19.12 15.80 10.79
C PRO A 249 -17.76 15.49 11.41
N THR A 250 -16.74 15.35 10.56
CA THR A 250 -15.34 15.27 10.96
C THR A 250 -15.00 16.61 11.61
N ARG A 251 -15.11 16.70 12.93
CA ARG A 251 -14.74 17.91 13.68
C ARG A 251 -13.22 18.02 13.61
N TYR A 252 -12.68 18.98 12.86
CA TYR A 252 -11.26 19.32 12.94
C TYR A 252 -11.00 20.02 14.28
N VAL A 253 -10.02 19.52 15.04
CA VAL A 253 -9.52 20.19 16.24
C VAL A 253 -8.63 21.33 15.76
N THR A 254 -8.99 22.57 16.08
CA THR A 254 -8.17 23.73 15.72
C THR A 254 -6.88 23.72 16.55
N PRO A 255 -5.81 24.45 16.13
CA PRO A 255 -4.60 24.58 16.93
C PRO A 255 -4.86 25.10 18.36
N GLU A 256 -5.91 25.92 18.52
CA GLU A 256 -6.35 26.43 19.81
C GLU A 256 -7.01 25.34 20.67
N GLU A 257 -7.85 24.49 20.07
CA GLU A 257 -8.43 23.34 20.77
C GLU A 257 -7.35 22.30 21.13
N GLU A 258 -6.34 22.11 20.26
CA GLU A 258 -5.20 21.24 20.53
C GLU A 258 -4.38 21.75 21.72
N ALA A 259 -4.08 23.05 21.77
CA ALA A 259 -3.40 23.67 22.91
C ALA A 259 -4.19 23.51 24.22
N ALA A 260 -5.52 23.66 24.16
CA ALA A 260 -6.38 23.46 25.32
C ALA A 260 -6.42 21.98 25.79
N ILE A 261 -6.42 21.03 24.85
CA ILE A 261 -6.36 19.60 25.16
C ILE A 261 -5.02 19.24 25.81
N LEU A 262 -3.91 19.75 25.29
CA LEU A 262 -2.58 19.52 25.84
C LEU A 262 -2.42 20.11 27.23
N ALA A 263 -2.87 21.35 27.46
CA ALA A 263 -2.86 21.96 28.79
C ALA A 263 -3.67 21.14 29.81
N ARG A 264 -4.81 20.59 29.38
CA ARG A 264 -5.63 19.73 30.24
C ARG A 264 -4.97 18.38 30.53
N ALA A 265 -4.24 17.83 29.57
CA ALA A 265 -3.46 16.60 29.76
C ALA A 265 -2.31 16.81 30.74
N ASP A 266 -1.61 17.94 30.64
CA ASP A 266 -0.52 18.32 31.55
C ASP A 266 -1.03 18.51 32.99
N GLU A 267 -2.19 19.15 33.17
CA GLU A 267 -2.84 19.28 34.47
C GLU A 267 -3.19 17.91 35.08
N LEU A 268 -3.72 17.00 34.27
CA LEU A 268 -4.03 15.63 34.68
C LEU A 268 -2.77 14.85 35.07
N ASN A 269 -1.70 14.96 34.28
CA ASN A 269 -0.42 14.32 34.58
C ASN A 269 0.17 14.87 35.88
N ALA A 270 0.18 16.19 36.08
CA ALA A 270 0.63 16.80 37.32
C ALA A 270 -0.17 16.32 38.54
N ARG A 271 -1.47 16.12 38.38
CA ARG A 271 -2.34 15.58 39.43
C ARG A 271 -2.05 14.10 39.72
N ILE A 272 -1.81 13.29 38.70
CA ILE A 272 -1.42 11.88 38.85
C ILE A 272 -0.05 11.78 39.54
N THR A 273 0.95 12.57 39.12
CA THR A 273 2.26 12.62 39.74
C THR A 273 2.18 13.01 41.22
N ARG A 274 1.32 13.97 41.57
CA ARG A 274 1.09 14.35 42.98
C ARG A 274 0.53 13.20 43.79
N ILE A 275 -0.48 12.49 43.28
CA ILE A 275 -1.08 11.32 43.94
C ILE A 275 -0.05 10.20 44.11
N LEU A 276 0.75 9.93 43.07
CA LEU A 276 1.79 8.89 43.12
C LEU A 276 2.90 9.23 44.11
N ASN A 277 3.25 10.50 44.29
CA ASN A 277 4.24 10.93 45.26
C ASN A 277 3.71 10.97 46.71
N GLU A 278 2.39 11.05 46.90
CA GLU A 278 1.74 11.11 48.22
C GLU A 278 1.45 9.70 48.78
N TYR A 279 1.35 8.69 47.92
CA TYR A 279 0.95 7.32 48.28
C TYR A 279 1.89 6.21 47.74
N GLY A 280 3.02 6.57 47.13
CA GLY A 280 4.09 5.65 46.71
C GLY A 280 5.30 5.73 47.63
#